data_AF-A0AAJ0B6W2-F1
#
_entry.id   AF-A0AAJ0B6W2-F1
#
_cell.length_a   1.000
_cell.length_b   1.000
_cell.length_c   1.000
_cell.angle_alpha   90.00
_cell.angle_beta   90.00
_cell.angle_gamma   90.00
#
_symmetry.space_group_name_H-M   'P 1'
#
loop_
_entity.id
_entity.type
_entity.pdbx_description
1 polymer ?
#
loop_
_entity_poly.entity_id
_entity_poly.type
_entity_poly.pdbx_seq_one_letter_code
_entity_poly.pdbx_strand_id
1 'polypeptide(L)'
;MANPPPIRTPDYSGLHTPDYSGLQAVDEPGLEVDAKRGLLYSSHPEVHHEPAAVAPYKVPDPAVDESEKHLVPVARPVPARFSRRCKIFTGAGIALLVIIAVVVGCVVGLVVVPGSKATTTPSDSSTTNPSSSNPNSDNTPNPSSNSTTRRSICRDRVCPQILASALHDTSLSLFARFRDNNIWTATTPITSLTPHWPIPPSSSPKQRTPWTPLGPAGPFLSQPTAQTWHPANSSLKIAVTALGDPDRGARLLQFDSATQTWTSEWRNLLGSLSSPVSLCASMNSSRLDLWGSAGGSVAHNFFRRGTADLFWAPDSSPDWQGSATFTGKNMVGRPAVVCRDGNSVYLHELVVYDEVGTMVHTRFSDKGGWARPFALDTVPGGVKFQGEPVVLDTAGGRLDFFGVGKDDGAVYHGFWTEGTGYSVLTGLGGKVESVPSVVATKDGQRIDMVALGAGDTLLHRVYQGGRWSDEWEDLGVFGDSAPLLVRLGTTPESVAVFVVDVMSELNQTLWTVSDEVSWKGLKWKGMGGDLTFSFFRTS
;
A
#
# COMPACT_ATOMS: atom_id res chain seq x y z
N MET A 1 61.63 12.54 23.08
CA MET A 1 60.44 12.87 23.91
C MET A 1 60.45 14.36 24.17
N ALA A 2 59.52 15.10 23.58
CA ALA A 2 59.31 16.53 23.80
C ALA A 2 57.79 16.77 23.80
N ASN A 3 57.29 17.46 24.82
CA ASN A 3 55.86 17.71 25.05
C ASN A 3 55.27 18.71 24.03
N PRO A 4 53.98 18.59 23.67
CA PRO A 4 53.31 19.58 22.83
C PRO A 4 52.85 20.83 23.64
N PRO A 5 52.67 22.00 22.99
CA PRO A 5 52.28 23.26 23.64
C PRO A 5 50.75 23.33 23.92
N PRO A 6 50.30 24.24 24.82
CA PRO A 6 48.90 24.30 25.25
C PRO A 6 48.00 25.02 24.22
N ILE A 7 46.77 24.51 24.10
CA ILE A 7 45.68 25.03 23.24
C ILE A 7 45.03 26.25 23.92
N ARG A 8 44.92 27.37 23.19
CA ARG A 8 44.13 28.56 23.61
C ARG A 8 42.66 28.38 23.25
N THR A 9 41.77 28.69 24.19
CA THR A 9 40.32 28.84 23.98
C THR A 9 39.99 30.22 23.38
N PRO A 10 39.05 30.35 22.43
CA PRO A 10 38.59 31.66 21.96
C PRO A 10 37.59 32.29 22.94
N ASP A 11 37.76 33.60 23.14
CA ASP A 11 36.91 34.49 23.93
C ASP A 11 35.77 35.02 23.04
N TYR A 12 34.51 34.86 23.47
CA TYR A 12 33.32 35.35 22.78
C TYR A 12 32.68 36.48 23.59
N SER A 13 33.25 37.68 23.50
CA SER A 13 32.60 38.91 23.94
C SER A 13 32.62 39.93 22.80
N GLY A 14 31.52 40.01 22.06
CA GLY A 14 31.33 41.04 21.04
C GLY A 14 30.41 40.62 19.90
N LEU A 15 29.09 40.62 20.12
CA LEU A 15 28.11 40.67 19.04
C LEU A 15 27.05 41.72 19.39
N HIS A 16 27.13 42.85 18.67
CA HIS A 16 26.09 43.86 18.58
C HIS A 16 24.86 43.28 17.89
N THR A 17 23.68 43.56 18.46
CA THR A 17 22.37 43.33 17.84
C THR A 17 22.13 44.31 16.69
N PRO A 18 21.72 43.88 15.48
CA PRO A 18 21.17 44.80 14.49
C PRO A 18 19.69 45.08 14.79
N ASP A 19 19.38 46.38 14.81
CA ASP A 19 18.05 46.96 14.90
C ASP A 19 17.32 46.82 13.55
N TYR A 20 16.11 46.25 13.56
CA TYR A 20 15.25 46.13 12.38
C TYR A 20 13.97 46.93 12.59
N SER A 21 14.09 48.25 12.64
CA SER A 21 12.97 49.16 12.43
C SER A 21 12.95 49.64 10.99
N GLY A 22 12.01 49.14 10.20
CA GLY A 22 11.56 49.79 8.96
C GLY A 22 11.76 49.00 7.67
N LEU A 23 10.80 48.14 7.32
CA LEU A 23 10.40 47.92 5.93
C LEU A 23 8.88 47.74 5.88
N GLN A 24 8.23 48.66 5.14
CA GLN A 24 6.79 48.70 4.90
C GLN A 24 6.33 47.50 4.08
N ALA A 25 5.14 46.98 4.42
CA ALA A 25 4.40 46.02 3.62
C ALA A 25 3.98 46.64 2.28
N VAL A 26 4.23 45.90 1.20
CA VAL A 26 3.56 46.09 -0.09
C VAL A 26 2.76 44.82 -0.32
N ASP A 27 1.43 44.95 -0.24
CA ASP A 27 0.46 43.92 -0.57
C ASP A 27 0.38 43.76 -2.10
N GLU A 28 0.71 42.56 -2.60
CA GLU A 28 0.31 42.03 -3.91
C GLU A 28 0.10 40.50 -3.76
N PRO A 29 -0.96 39.89 -4.32
CA PRO A 29 -1.35 38.52 -4.04
C PRO A 29 -0.54 37.54 -4.90
N GLY A 30 0.60 37.07 -4.38
CA GLY A 30 1.39 36.01 -4.97
C GLY A 30 0.89 34.63 -4.55
N LEU A 31 0.50 33.80 -5.52
CA LEU A 31 0.22 32.36 -5.37
C LEU A 31 1.39 31.65 -4.66
N GLU A 32 1.19 31.23 -3.42
CA GLU A 32 2.04 30.25 -2.75
C GLU A 32 1.39 28.87 -2.94
N VAL A 33 1.82 28.15 -3.98
CA VAL A 33 1.39 26.77 -4.24
C VAL A 33 2.17 25.86 -3.29
N ASP A 34 1.56 25.54 -2.15
CA ASP A 34 2.06 24.58 -1.17
C ASP A 34 2.06 23.17 -1.80
N ALA A 35 3.17 22.80 -2.46
CA ALA A 35 3.43 21.49 -3.07
C ALA A 35 3.63 20.37 -2.03
N LYS A 36 2.84 20.39 -0.95
CA LYS A 36 2.84 19.39 0.10
C LYS A 36 2.08 18.16 -0.36
N ARG A 37 2.86 17.09 -0.49
CA ARG A 37 2.47 15.67 -0.33
C ARG A 37 2.03 15.00 -1.62
N GLY A 38 2.95 14.20 -2.13
CA GLY A 38 2.71 13.27 -3.19
C GLY A 38 3.16 11.86 -2.84
N LEU A 39 2.19 10.95 -2.78
CA LEU A 39 2.25 9.50 -2.63
C LEU A 39 2.41 8.89 -1.24
N LEU A 40 1.52 7.93 -1.00
CA LEU A 40 1.21 7.35 0.29
C LEU A 40 2.16 6.18 0.57
N TYR A 41 3.27 6.52 1.22
CA TYR A 41 3.41 6.17 2.63
C TYR A 41 3.43 7.52 3.35
N SER A 42 2.27 7.90 3.89
CA SER A 42 2.06 9.20 4.51
C SER A 42 3.06 9.38 5.66
N SER A 43 3.82 10.47 5.65
CA SER A 43 4.46 11.01 6.85
C SER A 43 3.76 12.33 7.16
N HIS A 44 3.04 12.41 8.27
CA HIS A 44 2.42 13.65 8.72
C HIS A 44 3.50 14.63 9.26
N PRO A 45 3.47 15.94 8.92
CA PRO A 45 4.30 16.92 9.62
C PRO A 45 3.70 17.24 10.99
N GLU A 46 4.53 17.21 12.04
CA GLU A 46 4.18 17.75 13.35
C GLU A 46 3.84 19.25 13.22
N VAL A 47 2.63 19.62 13.67
CA VAL A 47 2.32 21.02 13.96
C VAL A 47 2.87 21.31 15.35
N HIS A 48 3.90 22.14 15.42
CA HIS A 48 4.35 22.72 16.69
C HIS A 48 3.21 23.57 17.27
N HIS A 49 2.54 23.06 18.31
CA HIS A 49 1.80 23.91 19.22
C HIS A 49 2.76 24.40 20.30
N GLU A 50 3.07 25.71 20.27
CA GLU A 50 3.55 26.42 21.46
C GLU A 50 2.50 26.25 22.57
N PRO A 51 2.87 25.86 23.80
CA PRO A 51 1.91 25.78 24.89
C PRO A 51 1.51 27.20 25.31
N ALA A 52 0.27 27.58 25.06
CA ALA A 52 -0.34 28.72 25.74
C ALA A 52 -0.25 28.48 27.25
N ALA A 53 0.30 29.47 27.98
CA ALA A 53 0.46 29.42 29.42
C ALA A 53 -0.89 29.18 30.12
N VAL A 54 -1.07 27.97 30.67
CA VAL A 54 -2.18 27.65 31.56
C VAL A 54 -1.77 28.05 32.98
N ALA A 55 -2.55 28.95 33.59
CA ALA A 55 -2.36 29.36 34.97
C ALA A 55 -2.43 28.15 35.93
N PRO A 56 -1.58 28.08 36.98
CA PRO A 56 -1.54 26.92 37.86
C PRO A 56 -2.84 26.75 38.64
N TYR A 57 -3.44 25.57 38.50
CA TYR A 57 -4.59 25.13 39.28
C TYR A 57 -4.16 24.92 40.75
N LYS A 58 -4.75 25.68 41.68
CA LYS A 58 -4.54 25.51 43.13
C LYS A 58 -5.28 24.26 43.61
N VAL A 59 -4.55 23.35 44.22
CA VAL A 59 -5.09 22.22 44.99
C VAL A 59 -5.69 22.77 46.29
N PRO A 60 -6.96 22.49 46.64
CA PRO A 60 -7.49 22.79 47.97
C PRO A 60 -7.00 21.76 48.99
N ASP A 61 -6.56 22.22 50.16
CA ASP A 61 -6.16 21.37 51.29
C ASP A 61 -7.32 20.50 51.80
N PRO A 62 -7.05 19.25 52.26
CA PRO A 62 -8.08 18.38 52.81
C PRO A 62 -8.44 18.81 54.24
N ALA A 63 -9.71 19.12 54.46
CA ALA A 63 -10.28 19.26 55.79
C ALA A 63 -10.40 17.88 56.46
N VAL A 64 -9.87 17.79 57.68
CA VAL A 64 -10.07 16.68 58.61
C VAL A 64 -11.45 16.82 59.23
N ASP A 65 -12.26 15.76 59.18
CA ASP A 65 -13.36 15.57 60.14
C ASP A 65 -13.33 14.14 60.69
N GLU A 66 -13.17 14.07 62.01
CA GLU A 66 -13.23 12.87 62.82
C GLU A 66 -14.68 12.64 63.24
N SER A 67 -15.37 11.65 62.66
CA SER A 67 -16.42 10.91 63.37
C SER A 67 -16.88 9.68 62.58
N GLU A 68 -16.53 8.49 63.07
CA GLU A 68 -17.48 7.46 63.55
C GLU A 68 -16.87 6.05 63.50
N LYS A 69 -16.91 5.43 64.68
CA LYS A 69 -16.58 4.02 64.93
C LYS A 69 -17.78 3.14 64.58
N HIS A 70 -17.46 1.90 64.18
CA HIS A 70 -18.31 0.69 64.12
C HIS A 70 -19.40 0.67 63.04
N LEU A 71 -19.37 -0.36 62.20
CA LEU A 71 -20.45 -1.35 62.01
C LEU A 71 -20.05 -2.45 60.99
N VAL A 72 -20.56 -3.66 61.24
CA VAL A 72 -20.32 -4.98 60.61
C VAL A 72 -20.84 -5.04 59.15
N PRO A 73 -20.28 -5.89 58.26
CA PRO A 73 -20.78 -6.05 56.90
C PRO A 73 -22.18 -6.69 56.86
N VAL A 74 -23.17 -5.94 56.35
CA VAL A 74 -24.51 -6.42 56.04
C VAL A 74 -24.60 -6.74 54.54
N ALA A 75 -24.74 -8.02 54.21
CA ALA A 75 -25.13 -8.47 52.88
C ALA A 75 -26.59 -8.05 52.61
N ARG A 76 -26.87 -7.39 51.48
CA ARG A 76 -28.24 -7.15 50.99
C ARG A 76 -28.62 -8.16 49.90
N PRO A 77 -29.90 -8.59 49.83
CA PRO A 77 -30.35 -9.64 48.93
C PRO A 77 -30.76 -9.12 47.54
N VAL A 78 -30.51 -9.93 46.51
CA VAL A 78 -30.96 -9.73 45.13
C VAL A 78 -32.44 -10.14 45.00
N PRO A 79 -33.32 -9.34 44.38
CA PRO A 79 -34.70 -9.74 44.16
C PRO A 79 -34.83 -10.78 43.03
N ALA A 80 -35.29 -11.96 43.41
CA ALA A 80 -35.65 -13.03 42.49
C ALA A 80 -37.02 -12.74 41.85
N ARG A 81 -37.03 -12.33 40.57
CA ARG A 81 -38.21 -12.45 39.68
C ARG A 81 -37.82 -12.21 38.22
N PHE A 82 -37.08 -13.15 37.61
CA PHE A 82 -37.19 -13.42 36.15
C PHE A 82 -36.63 -14.79 35.72
N SER A 83 -36.59 -15.77 36.63
CA SER A 83 -36.22 -17.16 36.30
C SER A 83 -37.47 -18.03 36.22
N ARG A 84 -38.17 -17.96 35.07
CA ARG A 84 -39.10 -19.03 34.62
C ARG A 84 -39.48 -18.99 33.14
N ARG A 85 -39.05 -17.99 32.36
CA ARG A 85 -39.32 -17.92 30.91
C ARG A 85 -38.16 -18.35 30.01
N CYS A 86 -36.96 -18.58 30.53
CA CYS A 86 -35.78 -18.90 29.72
C CYS A 86 -35.54 -20.42 29.46
N LYS A 87 -36.31 -21.32 30.09
CA LYS A 87 -36.20 -22.78 29.87
C LYS A 87 -37.16 -23.34 28.80
N ILE A 88 -38.11 -22.53 28.31
CA ILE A 88 -39.08 -22.94 27.27
C ILE A 88 -38.55 -22.62 25.87
N PHE A 89 -37.77 -21.54 25.69
CA PHE A 89 -37.21 -21.16 24.40
C PHE A 89 -36.01 -21.99 23.94
N THR A 90 -35.24 -22.57 24.87
CA THR A 90 -34.10 -23.43 24.55
C THR A 90 -34.51 -24.83 24.09
N GLY A 91 -35.66 -25.35 24.53
CA GLY A 91 -36.19 -26.65 24.08
C GLY A 91 -36.83 -26.62 22.68
N ALA A 92 -37.51 -25.52 22.34
CA ALA A 92 -38.19 -25.37 21.05
C ALA A 92 -37.22 -25.19 19.87
N GLY A 93 -36.08 -24.51 20.09
CA GLY A 93 -35.06 -24.33 19.05
C GLY A 93 -34.33 -25.63 18.67
N ILE A 94 -34.09 -26.50 19.65
CA ILE A 94 -33.42 -27.80 19.42
C ILE A 94 -34.35 -28.76 18.64
N ALA A 95 -35.65 -28.78 18.95
CA ALA A 95 -36.61 -29.60 18.21
C ALA A 95 -36.75 -29.15 16.74
N LEU A 96 -36.70 -27.84 16.47
CA LEU A 96 -36.76 -27.30 15.11
C LEU A 96 -35.52 -27.68 14.29
N LEU A 97 -34.33 -27.65 14.88
CA LEU A 97 -33.08 -28.06 14.22
C LEU A 97 -33.06 -29.55 13.87
N VAL A 98 -33.61 -30.41 14.73
CA VAL A 98 -33.72 -31.86 14.47
C VAL A 98 -34.70 -32.13 13.32
N ILE A 99 -35.82 -31.41 13.25
CA ILE A 99 -36.79 -31.54 12.15
C ILE A 99 -36.15 -31.09 10.82
N ILE A 100 -35.43 -29.97 10.81
CA ILE A 100 -34.72 -29.49 9.61
C ILE A 100 -33.67 -30.51 9.14
N ALA A 101 -32.91 -31.10 10.07
CA ALA A 101 -31.91 -32.13 9.73
C ALA A 101 -32.53 -33.40 9.12
N VAL A 102 -33.69 -33.84 9.63
CA VAL A 102 -34.41 -35.01 9.08
C VAL A 102 -34.98 -34.70 7.69
N VAL A 103 -35.54 -33.51 7.48
CA VAL A 103 -36.06 -33.09 6.16
C VAL A 103 -34.95 -32.98 5.12
N VAL A 104 -33.81 -32.39 5.48
CA VAL A 104 -32.64 -32.30 4.57
C VAL A 104 -32.05 -33.69 4.28
N GLY A 105 -32.01 -34.58 5.28
CA GLY A 105 -31.57 -35.97 5.09
C GLY A 105 -32.46 -36.77 4.13
N CYS A 106 -33.78 -36.54 4.16
CA CYS A 106 -34.73 -37.19 3.24
C CYS A 106 -34.65 -36.63 1.81
N VAL A 107 -34.32 -35.35 1.63
CA VAL A 107 -34.23 -34.71 0.30
C VAL A 107 -32.92 -35.06 -0.43
N VAL A 108 -31.82 -35.27 0.30
CA VAL A 108 -30.51 -35.61 -0.29
C VAL A 108 -30.35 -37.12 -0.55
N GLY A 109 -31.15 -37.97 0.11
CA GLY A 109 -31.10 -39.44 -0.03
C GLY A 109 -31.67 -40.03 -1.33
N LEU A 110 -32.10 -39.22 -2.31
CA LEU A 110 -32.79 -39.68 -3.53
C LEU A 110 -31.99 -39.52 -4.84
N VAL A 111 -30.66 -39.44 -4.79
CA VAL A 111 -29.83 -39.55 -6.00
C VAL A 111 -28.70 -40.55 -5.78
N VAL A 112 -29.02 -41.84 -5.93
CA VAL A 112 -28.03 -42.89 -6.20
C VAL A 112 -28.59 -43.76 -7.33
N VAL A 113 -27.97 -43.71 -8.51
CA VAL A 113 -28.09 -44.73 -9.55
C VAL A 113 -26.66 -45.17 -9.96
N PRO A 114 -26.42 -46.47 -10.18
CA PRO A 114 -25.09 -47.05 -10.09
C PRO A 114 -24.39 -47.29 -11.45
N GLY A 115 -23.07 -47.17 -11.43
CA GLY A 115 -22.08 -48.09 -12.03
C GLY A 115 -22.03 -48.29 -13.55
N SER A 116 -20.85 -48.07 -14.14
CA SER A 116 -20.27 -49.06 -15.07
C SER A 116 -18.74 -48.95 -15.11
N LYS A 117 -18.11 -50.14 -15.16
CA LYS A 117 -16.67 -50.41 -15.18
C LYS A 117 -16.10 -50.31 -16.60
N ALA A 118 -14.83 -49.90 -16.65
CA ALA A 118 -13.70 -50.36 -17.49
C ALA A 118 -13.91 -50.68 -18.99
N THR A 119 -13.00 -50.20 -19.85
CA THR A 119 -12.10 -51.04 -20.67
C THR A 119 -11.03 -50.18 -21.38
N THR A 120 -9.78 -50.59 -21.21
CA THR A 120 -8.55 -50.20 -21.90
C THR A 120 -8.43 -50.94 -23.25
N THR A 121 -7.98 -50.29 -24.33
CA THR A 121 -6.78 -50.62 -25.17
C THR A 121 -6.75 -49.84 -26.51
N PRO A 122 -5.57 -49.74 -27.16
CA PRO A 122 -5.19 -48.64 -28.06
C PRO A 122 -4.96 -49.06 -29.53
N SER A 123 -4.79 -48.08 -30.42
CA SER A 123 -4.13 -48.21 -31.74
C SER A 123 -3.99 -46.80 -32.32
N ASP A 124 -2.77 -46.28 -32.50
CA ASP A 124 -1.98 -46.30 -33.76
C ASP A 124 -2.70 -45.63 -34.93
N SER A 125 -2.06 -44.90 -35.85
CA SER A 125 -0.78 -44.24 -36.01
C SER A 125 -0.86 -43.55 -37.39
N SER A 126 0.01 -42.56 -37.62
CA SER A 126 0.53 -42.17 -38.95
C SER A 126 -0.39 -41.39 -39.92
N THR A 127 0.04 -40.15 -40.24
CA THR A 127 0.48 -39.66 -41.58
C THR A 127 -0.68 -39.30 -42.54
N THR A 128 -0.73 -38.20 -43.29
CA THR A 128 0.27 -37.36 -43.95
C THR A 128 -0.48 -36.17 -44.60
N ASN A 129 0.13 -34.97 -44.62
CA ASN A 129 -0.18 -33.87 -45.56
C ASN A 129 0.24 -34.27 -47.01
N PRO A 130 -0.06 -33.54 -48.14
CA PRO A 130 -0.37 -32.10 -48.26
C PRO A 130 -1.35 -31.66 -49.40
N SER A 131 -1.49 -30.33 -49.51
CA SER A 131 -1.65 -29.50 -50.74
C SER A 131 -3.05 -29.25 -51.37
N SER A 132 -3.52 -28.01 -51.12
CA SER A 132 -3.97 -26.96 -52.07
C SER A 132 -4.90 -27.27 -53.26
N SER A 133 -6.05 -26.58 -53.30
CA SER A 133 -6.45 -25.74 -54.45
C SER A 133 -7.72 -24.90 -54.20
N ASN A 134 -7.58 -23.59 -54.40
CA ASN A 134 -8.52 -22.63 -55.04
C ASN A 134 -9.75 -22.02 -54.31
N PRO A 135 -10.16 -20.80 -54.76
CA PRO A 135 -10.66 -19.72 -53.90
C PRO A 135 -12.13 -19.36 -54.12
N ASN A 136 -12.62 -18.46 -53.26
CA ASN A 136 -13.90 -17.72 -53.34
C ASN A 136 -15.19 -18.54 -53.21
N SER A 137 -15.80 -18.44 -52.02
CA SER A 137 -17.23 -18.19 -51.92
C SER A 137 -17.53 -17.49 -50.59
N ASP A 138 -18.17 -16.33 -50.69
CA ASP A 138 -18.86 -15.63 -49.62
C ASP A 138 -19.54 -16.60 -48.66
N ASN A 139 -19.23 -16.46 -47.37
CA ASN A 139 -20.16 -16.79 -46.30
C ASN A 139 -19.88 -15.84 -45.14
N THR A 140 -20.79 -14.89 -44.99
CA THR A 140 -21.01 -14.03 -43.84
C THR A 140 -20.77 -14.80 -42.52
N PRO A 141 -19.86 -14.35 -41.63
CA PRO A 141 -19.75 -14.94 -40.30
C PRO A 141 -20.98 -14.53 -39.48
N ASN A 142 -21.80 -15.54 -39.20
CA ASN A 142 -22.79 -15.52 -38.13
C ASN A 142 -22.13 -15.03 -36.82
N PRO A 143 -22.63 -13.96 -36.16
CA PRO A 143 -22.02 -13.45 -34.94
C PRO A 143 -22.55 -14.25 -33.75
N SER A 144 -22.04 -15.46 -33.54
CA SER A 144 -22.21 -16.10 -32.23
C SER A 144 -21.19 -17.21 -32.00
N SER A 145 -20.70 -17.25 -30.76
CA SER A 145 -19.93 -18.32 -30.11
C SER A 145 -18.41 -18.35 -30.27
N ASN A 146 -17.72 -17.25 -29.96
CA ASN A 146 -16.45 -17.35 -29.23
C ASN A 146 -16.16 -16.06 -28.44
N SER A 147 -17.06 -15.73 -27.51
CA SER A 147 -16.67 -14.92 -26.36
C SER A 147 -16.27 -15.88 -25.24
N THR A 148 -15.06 -16.42 -25.31
CA THR A 148 -14.37 -16.74 -24.06
C THR A 148 -14.14 -15.40 -23.38
N THR A 149 -15.06 -14.98 -22.51
CA THR A 149 -14.83 -13.86 -21.61
C THR A 149 -13.53 -14.15 -20.88
N ARG A 150 -12.47 -13.44 -21.27
CA ARG A 150 -11.15 -13.58 -20.66
C ARG A 150 -11.31 -13.12 -19.21
N ARG A 151 -11.31 -14.08 -18.29
CA ARG A 151 -11.32 -13.79 -16.85
C ARG A 151 -10.01 -13.12 -16.45
N SER A 152 -10.05 -12.36 -15.37
CA SER A 152 -8.84 -11.78 -14.82
C SER A 152 -7.82 -12.88 -14.45
N ILE A 153 -6.55 -12.61 -14.75
CA ILE A 153 -5.38 -13.29 -14.25
C ILE A 153 -5.29 -13.26 -12.73
N CYS A 154 -6.00 -12.36 -12.06
CA CYS A 154 -6.07 -12.29 -10.61
C CYS A 154 -7.05 -13.30 -10.02
N ARG A 155 -7.86 -13.97 -10.84
CA ARG A 155 -8.87 -14.91 -10.37
C ARG A 155 -8.32 -15.92 -9.37
N ASP A 156 -9.03 -16.08 -8.25
CA ASP A 156 -8.71 -17.01 -7.15
C ASP A 156 -7.33 -16.79 -6.48
N ARG A 157 -6.72 -15.62 -6.68
CA ARG A 157 -5.49 -15.19 -5.98
C ARG A 157 -5.51 -13.70 -5.71
N VAL A 158 -4.59 -13.22 -4.88
CA VAL A 158 -4.44 -11.79 -4.62
C VAL A 158 -3.29 -11.24 -5.45
N CYS A 159 -3.63 -10.51 -6.52
CA CYS A 159 -2.63 -9.81 -7.32
C CYS A 159 -1.92 -8.71 -6.52
N PRO A 160 -0.57 -8.65 -6.55
CA PRO A 160 0.19 -7.57 -5.93
C PRO A 160 0.06 -6.27 -6.73
N GLN A 161 0.54 -5.16 -6.16
CA GLN A 161 0.66 -3.90 -6.88
C GLN A 161 1.71 -4.00 -8.00
N ILE A 162 1.35 -3.53 -9.19
CA ILE A 162 2.22 -3.57 -10.39
C ILE A 162 2.59 -2.19 -10.92
N LEU A 163 1.92 -1.15 -10.42
CA LEU A 163 2.17 0.22 -10.79
C LEU A 163 2.88 0.93 -9.65
N ALA A 164 3.83 1.78 -10.01
CA ALA A 164 4.37 2.76 -9.10
C ALA A 164 4.09 4.16 -9.64
N SER A 165 4.19 5.15 -8.76
CA SER A 165 4.05 6.54 -9.16
C SER A 165 5.03 7.41 -8.38
N ALA A 166 5.20 8.64 -8.86
CA ALA A 166 5.96 9.68 -8.20
C ALA A 166 5.29 11.02 -8.47
N LEU A 167 4.96 11.75 -7.41
CA LEU A 167 4.46 13.12 -7.49
C LEU A 167 5.61 14.07 -7.18
N HIS A 168 5.92 14.96 -8.12
CA HIS A 168 7.06 15.87 -8.04
C HIS A 168 6.69 17.23 -8.61
N ASP A 169 7.13 18.31 -7.96
CA ASP A 169 6.83 19.70 -8.31
C ASP A 169 5.32 19.94 -8.55
N THR A 170 4.87 19.84 -9.81
CA THR A 170 3.46 19.95 -10.25
C THR A 170 3.05 18.82 -11.19
N SER A 171 3.80 17.72 -11.21
CA SER A 171 3.66 16.61 -12.15
C SER A 171 3.46 15.27 -11.45
N LEU A 172 2.74 14.38 -12.15
CA LEU A 172 2.62 12.97 -11.81
C LEU A 172 3.45 12.17 -12.82
N SER A 173 4.29 11.27 -12.31
CA SER A 173 4.92 10.21 -13.09
C SER A 173 4.35 8.86 -12.68
N LEU A 174 4.10 7.99 -13.65
CA LEU A 174 3.73 6.58 -13.47
C LEU A 174 4.87 5.71 -13.98
N PHE A 175 5.08 4.57 -13.33
CA PHE A 175 6.06 3.57 -13.71
C PHE A 175 5.41 2.20 -13.76
N ALA A 176 5.71 1.45 -14.81
CA ALA A 176 5.22 0.09 -14.99
C ALA A 176 6.25 -0.78 -15.71
N ARG A 177 6.23 -2.09 -15.45
CA ARG A 177 7.01 -3.04 -16.26
C ARG A 177 6.20 -3.49 -17.48
N PHE A 178 6.84 -3.45 -18.64
CA PHE A 178 6.24 -3.86 -19.91
C PHE A 178 6.60 -5.31 -20.25
N ARG A 179 6.01 -5.87 -21.32
CA ARG A 179 6.29 -7.24 -21.79
C ARG A 179 7.73 -7.47 -22.25
N ASP A 180 8.45 -6.40 -22.57
CA ASP A 180 9.89 -6.42 -22.81
C ASP A 180 10.72 -6.57 -21.52
N ASN A 181 10.07 -6.66 -20.36
CA ASN A 181 10.63 -6.69 -19.02
C ASN A 181 11.41 -5.41 -18.62
N ASN A 182 11.28 -4.32 -19.36
CA ASN A 182 11.84 -3.02 -18.98
C ASN A 182 10.83 -2.20 -18.18
N ILE A 183 11.33 -1.23 -17.43
CA ILE A 183 10.49 -0.22 -16.79
C ILE A 183 10.25 0.91 -17.78
N TRP A 184 8.99 1.31 -17.90
CA TRP A 184 8.55 2.45 -18.70
C TRP A 184 7.96 3.51 -17.78
N THR A 185 8.04 4.77 -18.20
CA THR A 185 7.48 5.91 -17.48
C THR A 185 6.47 6.66 -18.34
N ALA A 186 5.48 7.26 -17.71
CA ALA A 186 4.66 8.30 -18.30
C ALA A 186 4.61 9.47 -17.32
N THR A 187 4.92 10.69 -17.76
CA THR A 187 4.90 11.89 -16.91
C THR A 187 4.01 12.97 -17.51
N THR A 188 3.19 13.62 -16.67
CA THR A 188 2.34 14.75 -17.07
C THR A 188 2.21 15.77 -15.95
N PRO A 189 2.06 17.07 -16.26
CA PRO A 189 1.58 18.04 -15.28
C PRO A 189 0.21 17.62 -14.73
N ILE A 190 0.02 17.78 -13.42
CA ILE A 190 -1.24 17.46 -12.72
C ILE A 190 -2.40 18.28 -13.29
N THR A 191 -2.15 19.53 -13.67
CA THR A 191 -3.13 20.41 -14.31
C THR A 191 -3.63 19.90 -15.67
N SER A 192 -2.87 19.02 -16.32
CA SER A 192 -3.25 18.40 -17.60
C SER A 192 -4.11 17.14 -17.42
N LEU A 193 -4.35 16.68 -16.20
CA LEU A 193 -5.22 15.54 -15.88
C LEU A 193 -6.70 15.96 -15.88
N THR A 194 -7.24 16.52 -16.97
CA THR A 194 -8.63 17.02 -17.00
C THR A 194 -9.43 16.49 -18.20
N PRO A 195 -10.35 15.53 -18.02
CA PRO A 195 -10.53 14.63 -16.86
C PRO A 195 -9.61 13.39 -16.90
N HIS A 196 -8.72 13.31 -17.89
CA HIS A 196 -7.86 12.14 -18.11
C HIS A 196 -6.45 12.57 -18.53
N TRP A 197 -5.49 11.66 -18.37
CA TRP A 197 -4.14 11.78 -18.91
C TRP A 197 -4.15 12.12 -20.41
N PRO A 198 -3.33 13.10 -20.83
CA PRO A 198 -3.22 13.49 -22.22
C PRO A 198 -2.54 12.40 -23.04
N ILE A 199 -3.21 11.92 -24.09
CA ILE A 199 -2.64 10.92 -25.00
C ILE A 199 -2.14 11.66 -26.25
N PRO A 200 -0.87 11.49 -26.65
CA PRO A 200 -0.35 12.13 -27.86
C PRO A 200 -1.18 11.74 -29.09
N PRO A 201 -1.50 12.68 -29.99
CA PRO A 201 -2.11 12.34 -31.26
C PRO A 201 -1.14 11.48 -32.09
N SER A 202 -1.62 10.36 -32.62
CA SER A 202 -0.84 9.52 -33.54
C SER A 202 -1.73 8.93 -34.62
N SER A 203 -1.16 8.83 -35.84
CA SER A 203 -1.77 8.17 -37.00
C SER A 203 -1.80 6.65 -36.85
N SER A 204 -1.02 6.08 -35.93
CA SER A 204 -1.00 4.65 -35.61
C SER A 204 -1.66 4.39 -34.26
N PRO A 205 -2.73 3.58 -34.19
CA PRO A 205 -3.33 3.16 -32.93
C PRO A 205 -2.33 2.54 -31.95
N LYS A 206 -1.29 1.84 -32.44
CA LYS A 206 -0.24 1.20 -31.63
C LYS A 206 0.78 2.19 -31.03
N GLN A 207 0.79 3.44 -31.46
CA GLN A 207 1.68 4.50 -30.94
C GLN A 207 0.92 5.56 -30.14
N ARG A 208 -0.39 5.39 -29.89
CA ARG A 208 -1.17 6.29 -29.04
C ARG A 208 -0.96 5.95 -27.56
N THR A 209 0.25 6.20 -27.09
CA THR A 209 0.61 5.93 -25.70
C THR A 209 1.56 7.00 -25.16
N PRO A 210 1.41 7.43 -23.89
CA PRO A 210 2.32 8.39 -23.25
C PRO A 210 3.59 7.72 -22.70
N TRP A 211 3.70 6.40 -22.79
CA TRP A 211 4.79 5.63 -22.20
C TRP A 211 6.10 5.79 -22.98
N THR A 212 7.19 6.03 -22.26
CA THR A 212 8.56 6.02 -22.77
C THR A 212 9.43 5.05 -21.97
N PRO A 213 10.37 4.34 -22.60
CA PRO A 213 11.23 3.40 -21.89
C PRO A 213 12.18 4.18 -20.97
N LEU A 214 12.33 3.70 -19.73
CA LEU A 214 13.10 4.40 -18.71
C LEU A 214 14.56 3.93 -18.70
N GLY A 215 15.37 4.58 -19.54
CA GLY A 215 16.81 4.32 -19.70
C GLY A 215 17.13 2.97 -20.37
N PRO A 216 18.37 2.75 -20.83
CA PRO A 216 18.80 1.41 -21.22
C PRO A 216 18.91 0.55 -19.96
N ALA A 217 18.01 -0.41 -19.82
CA ALA A 217 18.04 -1.37 -18.72
C ALA A 217 18.25 -2.79 -19.26
N GLY A 218 18.85 -3.65 -18.42
CA GLY A 218 18.67 -5.09 -18.55
C GLY A 218 17.27 -5.50 -18.07
N PRO A 219 16.77 -6.68 -18.44
CA PRO A 219 15.45 -7.14 -18.03
C PRO A 219 15.30 -7.13 -16.50
N PHE A 220 14.13 -6.71 -16.02
CA PHE A 220 13.76 -6.77 -14.61
C PHE A 220 12.91 -7.99 -14.34
N LEU A 221 12.98 -8.52 -13.11
CA LEU A 221 12.15 -9.63 -12.59
C LEU A 221 10.93 -9.16 -11.80
N SER A 222 10.95 -7.96 -11.25
CA SER A 222 9.86 -7.40 -10.46
C SER A 222 9.19 -6.20 -11.13
N GLN A 223 7.99 -5.87 -10.64
CA GLN A 223 7.36 -4.58 -10.91
C GLN A 223 8.14 -3.45 -10.21
N PRO A 224 8.04 -2.20 -10.69
CA PRO A 224 8.77 -1.10 -10.10
C PRO A 224 8.14 -0.66 -8.78
N THR A 225 8.95 -0.04 -7.94
CA THR A 225 8.48 0.84 -6.86
C THR A 225 9.12 2.20 -7.01
N ALA A 226 8.41 3.25 -6.61
CA ALA A 226 8.90 4.61 -6.75
C ALA A 226 8.47 5.48 -5.59
N GLN A 227 9.32 6.44 -5.26
CA GLN A 227 9.05 7.45 -4.23
C GLN A 227 9.77 8.74 -4.58
N THR A 228 9.12 9.86 -4.26
CA THR A 228 9.77 11.16 -4.28
C THR A 228 10.34 11.48 -2.90
N TRP A 229 11.54 12.04 -2.89
CA TRP A 229 12.13 12.52 -1.66
C TRP A 229 12.93 13.78 -1.94
N HIS A 230 13.05 14.64 -0.94
CA HIS A 230 13.77 15.89 -1.05
C HIS A 230 14.96 15.85 -0.10
N PRO A 231 16.16 15.43 -0.56
CA PRO A 231 17.34 15.48 0.29
C PRO A 231 17.56 16.90 0.83
N ALA A 232 17.91 17.02 2.11
CA ALA A 232 18.24 18.31 2.72
C ALA A 232 19.25 19.08 1.87
N ASN A 233 18.97 20.36 1.60
CA ASN A 233 19.79 21.27 0.78
C ASN A 233 20.12 20.70 -0.63
N SER A 234 19.16 20.01 -1.25
CA SER A 234 19.26 19.50 -2.62
C SER A 234 17.95 19.77 -3.35
N SER A 235 17.89 19.46 -4.65
CA SER A 235 16.64 19.39 -5.40
C SER A 235 15.86 18.12 -5.06
N LEU A 236 14.55 18.16 -5.31
CA LEU A 236 13.68 17.00 -5.26
C LEU A 236 14.21 15.90 -6.18
N LYS A 237 14.13 14.66 -5.71
CA LYS A 237 14.50 13.47 -6.45
C LYS A 237 13.34 12.49 -6.56
N ILE A 238 13.37 11.66 -7.61
CA ILE A 238 12.50 10.48 -7.73
C ILE A 238 13.39 9.25 -7.74
N ALA A 239 13.07 8.26 -6.91
CA ALA A 239 13.77 6.99 -6.88
C ALA A 239 12.85 5.98 -7.50
N VAL A 240 13.33 5.25 -8.50
CA VAL A 240 12.61 4.12 -9.09
C VAL A 240 13.46 2.89 -8.88
N THR A 241 12.88 1.83 -8.33
CA THR A 241 13.58 0.58 -8.08
C THR A 241 12.84 -0.62 -8.64
N ALA A 242 13.60 -1.63 -9.04
CA ALA A 242 13.11 -2.93 -9.47
C ALA A 242 14.22 -3.98 -9.27
N LEU A 243 13.87 -5.27 -9.25
CA LEU A 243 14.85 -6.35 -9.14
C LEU A 243 15.37 -6.76 -10.52
N GLY A 244 16.69 -6.85 -10.66
CA GLY A 244 17.35 -7.29 -11.89
C GLY A 244 17.16 -8.79 -12.18
N ASP A 245 17.14 -9.16 -13.45
CA ASP A 245 17.20 -10.54 -13.95
C ASP A 245 18.63 -10.95 -14.29
N PRO A 246 19.15 -12.11 -13.85
CA PRO A 246 18.55 -13.12 -12.96
C PRO A 246 18.92 -12.99 -11.48
N ASP A 247 19.74 -11.99 -11.13
CA ASP A 247 20.39 -11.93 -9.82
C ASP A 247 19.47 -11.55 -8.64
N ARG A 248 18.26 -11.04 -8.92
CA ARG A 248 17.30 -10.57 -7.92
C ARG A 248 17.84 -9.42 -7.05
N GLY A 249 18.90 -8.76 -7.50
CA GLY A 249 19.47 -7.60 -6.82
C GLY A 249 18.65 -6.35 -7.12
N ALA A 250 18.50 -5.49 -6.12
CA ALA A 250 17.81 -4.23 -6.28
C ALA A 250 18.58 -3.32 -7.25
N ARG A 251 17.87 -2.75 -8.22
CA ARG A 251 18.36 -1.71 -9.12
C ARG A 251 17.68 -0.40 -8.79
N LEU A 252 18.38 0.71 -9.00
CA LEU A 252 17.87 2.05 -8.77
C LEU A 252 18.16 2.96 -9.95
N LEU A 253 17.15 3.69 -10.39
CA LEU A 253 17.29 4.86 -11.24
C LEU A 253 16.80 6.10 -10.49
N GLN A 254 17.51 7.22 -10.64
CA GLN A 254 17.17 8.45 -9.93
C GLN A 254 16.90 9.58 -10.93
N PHE A 255 15.85 10.36 -10.68
CA PHE A 255 15.58 11.63 -11.34
C PHE A 255 16.02 12.78 -10.44
N ASP A 256 16.47 13.87 -11.05
CA ASP A 256 16.83 15.12 -10.37
C ASP A 256 16.00 16.28 -10.94
N SER A 257 15.21 16.94 -10.09
CA SER A 257 14.35 18.04 -10.54
C SER A 257 15.11 19.32 -10.89
N ALA A 258 16.34 19.53 -10.39
CA ALA A 258 17.14 20.69 -10.77
C ALA A 258 17.67 20.59 -12.20
N THR A 259 18.08 19.39 -12.61
CA THR A 259 18.59 19.15 -13.97
C THR A 259 17.52 18.65 -14.93
N GLN A 260 16.36 18.23 -14.41
CA GLN A 260 15.28 17.59 -15.16
C GLN A 260 15.76 16.35 -15.93
N THR A 261 16.68 15.58 -15.33
CA THR A 261 17.28 14.41 -15.95
C THR A 261 17.25 13.18 -15.04
N TRP A 262 17.23 12.03 -15.68
CA TRP A 262 17.49 10.74 -15.05
C TRP A 262 19.00 10.47 -15.02
N THR A 263 19.45 9.65 -14.06
CA THR A 263 20.78 9.05 -14.10
C THR A 263 20.97 8.25 -15.39
N SER A 264 22.19 8.20 -15.92
CA SER A 264 22.48 7.57 -17.22
C SER A 264 22.34 6.05 -17.21
N GLU A 265 22.40 5.42 -16.03
CA GLU A 265 22.30 3.97 -15.86
C GLU A 265 21.59 3.60 -14.57
N TRP A 266 21.05 2.38 -14.54
CA TRP A 266 20.49 1.76 -13.35
C TRP A 266 21.62 1.30 -12.42
N ARG A 267 21.75 1.94 -11.26
CA ARG A 267 22.71 1.55 -10.23
C ARG A 267 22.34 0.20 -9.64
N ASN A 268 23.30 -0.71 -9.50
CA ASN A 268 23.13 -1.95 -8.76
C ASN A 268 23.33 -1.72 -7.26
N LEU A 269 22.29 -1.97 -6.47
CA LEU A 269 22.31 -1.89 -5.00
C LEU A 269 22.53 -3.27 -4.35
N LEU A 270 22.84 -4.29 -5.16
CA LEU A 270 23.07 -5.68 -4.74
C LEU A 270 21.85 -6.24 -3.98
N GLY A 271 22.09 -7.19 -3.07
CA GLY A 271 21.06 -7.95 -2.37
C GLY A 271 20.58 -9.18 -3.13
N SER A 272 20.05 -10.16 -2.39
CA SER A 272 19.35 -11.33 -2.94
C SER A 272 17.93 -11.36 -2.39
N LEU A 273 17.04 -10.63 -3.06
CA LEU A 273 15.70 -10.35 -2.54
C LEU A 273 14.66 -11.35 -3.07
N SER A 274 13.70 -11.69 -2.21
CA SER A 274 12.53 -12.52 -2.52
C SER A 274 11.23 -11.71 -2.63
N SER A 275 11.32 -10.38 -2.65
CA SER A 275 10.19 -9.48 -2.92
C SER A 275 10.69 -8.21 -3.61
N PRO A 276 9.80 -7.47 -4.32
CA PRO A 276 10.08 -6.07 -4.62
C PRO A 276 10.34 -5.28 -3.33
N VAL A 277 10.98 -4.12 -3.44
CA VAL A 277 11.38 -3.29 -2.30
C VAL A 277 10.37 -2.19 -2.01
N SER A 278 10.09 -1.94 -0.75
CA SER A 278 9.41 -0.73 -0.31
C SER A 278 10.40 0.38 -0.04
N LEU A 279 10.03 1.60 -0.41
CA LEU A 279 10.81 2.80 -0.22
C LEU A 279 10.21 3.61 0.93
N CYS A 280 11.08 4.24 1.72
CA CYS A 280 10.65 5.10 2.82
C CYS A 280 11.61 6.27 3.01
N ALA A 281 11.13 7.48 2.75
CA ALA A 281 11.77 8.74 3.07
C ALA A 281 10.71 9.78 3.45
N SER A 282 10.91 10.48 4.56
CA SER A 282 10.13 11.70 4.84
C SER A 282 10.63 12.88 4.01
N MET A 283 9.76 13.86 3.78
CA MET A 283 10.15 15.12 3.12
C MET A 283 11.28 15.82 3.89
N ASN A 284 12.25 16.39 3.18
CA ASN A 284 13.45 17.01 3.75
C ASN A 284 14.40 16.04 4.49
N SER A 285 14.11 14.74 4.50
CA SER A 285 15.02 13.73 5.01
C SER A 285 16.25 13.64 4.10
N SER A 286 17.44 13.65 4.69
CA SER A 286 18.70 13.35 4.00
C SER A 286 18.92 11.85 3.77
N ARG A 287 17.88 11.04 4.00
CA ARG A 287 17.90 9.59 4.00
C ARG A 287 16.71 9.02 3.21
N LEU A 288 16.96 7.93 2.50
CA LEU A 288 15.95 7.10 1.85
C LEU A 288 16.25 5.65 2.18
N ASP A 289 15.29 4.94 2.76
CA ASP A 289 15.45 3.56 3.18
C ASP A 289 14.65 2.61 2.31
N LEU A 290 15.20 1.41 2.13
CA LEU A 290 14.68 0.37 1.28
C LEU A 290 14.49 -0.91 2.09
N TRP A 291 13.36 -1.56 1.89
CA TRP A 291 12.93 -2.70 2.67
C TRP A 291 12.45 -3.80 1.74
N GLY A 292 13.01 -5.01 1.85
CA GLY A 292 12.58 -6.16 1.06
C GLY A 292 12.71 -7.44 1.86
N SER A 293 11.96 -8.47 1.51
CA SER A 293 12.14 -9.80 2.11
C SER A 293 13.36 -10.49 1.49
N ALA A 294 14.16 -11.17 2.32
CA ALA A 294 15.34 -11.93 1.89
C ALA A 294 15.67 -13.02 2.91
N GLY A 295 15.95 -14.24 2.45
CA GLY A 295 16.37 -15.34 3.32
C GLY A 295 15.42 -15.65 4.48
N GLY A 296 14.11 -15.44 4.31
CA GLY A 296 13.11 -15.62 5.37
C GLY A 296 13.05 -14.49 6.42
N SER A 297 13.75 -13.37 6.19
CA SER A 297 13.73 -12.17 7.03
C SER A 297 13.31 -10.95 6.20
N VAL A 298 13.15 -9.80 6.87
CA VAL A 298 13.24 -8.49 6.21
C VAL A 298 14.71 -8.05 6.16
N ALA A 299 15.12 -7.55 5.01
CA ALA A 299 16.42 -6.96 4.73
C ALA A 299 16.27 -5.46 4.44
N HIS A 300 17.33 -4.72 4.79
CA HIS A 300 17.34 -3.27 4.82
C HIS A 300 18.59 -2.69 4.14
N ASN A 301 18.39 -1.64 3.35
CA ASN A 301 19.46 -0.82 2.77
C ASN A 301 19.00 0.64 2.82
N PHE A 302 19.93 1.58 2.79
CA PHE A 302 19.58 3.00 2.79
C PHE A 302 20.58 3.85 2.03
N PHE A 303 20.08 4.95 1.51
CA PHE A 303 20.85 6.09 1.08
C PHE A 303 20.98 7.09 2.22
N ARG A 304 22.16 7.68 2.38
CA ARG A 304 22.36 8.86 3.23
C ARG A 304 23.29 9.84 2.55
N ARG A 305 22.97 11.13 2.65
CA ARG A 305 23.91 12.19 2.26
C ARG A 305 24.97 12.37 3.36
N GLY A 306 26.24 12.13 3.02
CA GLY A 306 27.40 12.49 3.86
C GLY A 306 27.77 13.96 3.72
N THR A 307 28.80 14.42 4.46
CA THR A 307 29.30 15.80 4.41
C THR A 307 30.03 16.15 3.11
N ALA A 308 30.40 15.16 2.29
CA ALA A 308 31.06 15.35 1.00
C ALA A 308 30.50 14.47 -0.14
N ASP A 309 29.98 13.26 0.15
CA ASP A 309 29.54 12.30 -0.88
C ASP A 309 28.16 11.67 -0.63
N LEU A 310 27.56 11.16 -1.71
CA LEU A 310 26.34 10.33 -1.72
C LEU A 310 26.71 8.89 -1.31
N PHE A 311 26.13 8.38 -0.22
CA PHE A 311 26.46 7.06 0.32
C PHE A 311 25.26 6.11 0.26
N TRP A 312 25.47 4.90 -0.26
CA TRP A 312 24.50 3.80 -0.19
C TRP A 312 25.04 2.72 0.77
N ALA A 313 24.18 2.16 1.60
CA ALA A 313 24.62 1.35 2.73
C ALA A 313 24.05 -0.07 2.65
N PRO A 314 24.88 -1.12 2.51
CA PRO A 314 26.35 -1.11 2.45
C PRO A 314 26.90 -1.08 1.02
N ASP A 315 27.72 -0.08 0.67
CA ASP A 315 28.40 0.01 -0.64
C ASP A 315 29.38 -1.16 -0.92
N SER A 316 29.78 -1.92 0.11
CA SER A 316 30.79 -2.99 0.00
C SER A 316 30.34 -4.37 0.45
N SER A 317 29.08 -4.53 0.89
CA SER A 317 28.53 -5.85 1.22
C SER A 317 27.49 -6.25 0.18
N PRO A 318 27.59 -7.46 -0.39
CA PRO A 318 26.57 -7.97 -1.30
C PRO A 318 25.22 -8.16 -0.61
N ASP A 319 25.24 -8.30 0.72
CA ASP A 319 24.07 -8.50 1.54
C ASP A 319 23.57 -7.19 2.14
N TRP A 320 22.26 -6.98 1.97
CA TRP A 320 21.51 -5.97 2.72
C TRP A 320 21.46 -6.35 4.21
N GLN A 321 21.30 -5.36 5.07
CA GLN A 321 21.28 -5.57 6.52
C GLN A 321 20.03 -6.40 6.89
N GLY A 322 20.25 -7.68 7.22
CA GLY A 322 19.22 -8.56 7.72
C GLY A 322 18.87 -8.29 9.19
N SER A 323 17.86 -8.99 9.69
CA SER A 323 17.41 -8.84 11.06
C SER A 323 17.17 -10.20 11.71
N ALA A 324 17.94 -10.53 12.75
CA ALA A 324 17.70 -11.74 13.56
C ALA A 324 16.33 -11.71 14.25
N THR A 325 15.69 -10.55 14.31
CA THR A 325 14.38 -10.31 14.90
C THR A 325 13.26 -11.15 14.27
N PHE A 326 13.41 -11.59 13.02
CA PHE A 326 12.41 -12.42 12.31
C PHE A 326 12.71 -13.93 12.33
N THR A 327 13.72 -14.36 13.10
CA THR A 327 14.14 -15.77 13.15
C THR A 327 12.96 -16.71 13.46
N GLY A 328 12.78 -17.73 12.62
CA GLY A 328 11.77 -18.77 12.78
C GLY A 328 10.37 -18.42 12.29
N LYS A 329 10.16 -17.25 11.67
CA LYS A 329 8.86 -16.88 11.10
C LYS A 329 8.82 -16.91 9.56
N ASN A 330 9.93 -16.84 8.85
CA ASN A 330 9.98 -16.83 7.37
C ASN A 330 9.08 -15.74 6.75
N MET A 331 9.59 -14.51 6.68
CA MET A 331 8.89 -13.37 6.07
C MET A 331 8.78 -13.51 4.56
N VAL A 332 7.60 -13.20 4.01
CA VAL A 332 7.29 -13.28 2.58
C VAL A 332 6.63 -12.00 2.08
N GLY A 333 6.76 -11.76 0.77
CA GLY A 333 6.18 -10.60 0.12
C GLY A 333 6.87 -9.29 0.48
N ARG A 334 6.35 -8.18 -0.07
CA ARG A 334 6.91 -6.85 0.15
C ARG A 334 6.42 -6.29 1.51
N PRO A 335 7.32 -5.83 2.40
CA PRO A 335 6.91 -5.14 3.63
C PRO A 335 6.21 -3.82 3.32
N ALA A 336 5.15 -3.47 4.04
CA ALA A 336 4.54 -2.14 3.97
C ALA A 336 5.13 -1.25 5.07
N VAL A 337 5.47 0.01 4.76
CA VAL A 337 6.35 0.82 5.62
C VAL A 337 5.84 2.24 5.80
N VAL A 338 5.60 2.69 7.03
CA VAL A 338 5.34 4.10 7.35
C VAL A 338 6.62 4.79 7.82
N CYS A 339 6.92 5.97 7.27
CA CYS A 339 8.05 6.81 7.67
C CYS A 339 7.63 7.81 8.74
N ARG A 340 8.25 7.74 9.92
CA ARG A 340 8.06 8.67 11.04
C ARG A 340 9.39 9.37 11.40
N ASP A 341 10.12 9.82 10.38
CA ASP A 341 11.41 10.47 10.59
C ASP A 341 11.23 11.76 11.40
N GLY A 342 11.95 11.85 12.51
CA GLY A 342 12.08 13.06 13.30
C GLY A 342 13.42 13.76 13.05
N ASN A 343 13.60 14.94 13.64
CA ASN A 343 14.81 15.77 13.48
C ASN A 343 16.12 15.06 13.89
N SER A 344 16.04 13.97 14.66
CA SER A 344 17.21 13.29 15.22
C SER A 344 17.15 11.77 15.14
N VAL A 345 16.07 11.18 14.64
CA VAL A 345 15.90 9.72 14.56
C VAL A 345 15.11 9.43 13.29
N TYR A 346 15.60 8.49 12.48
CA TYR A 346 14.82 7.92 11.40
C TYR A 346 14.06 6.73 11.96
N LEU A 347 12.73 6.77 11.89
CA LEU A 347 11.85 5.82 12.57
C LEU A 347 10.85 5.25 11.58
N HIS A 348 10.94 3.96 11.29
CA HIS A 348 10.05 3.31 10.34
C HIS A 348 9.21 2.24 11.02
N GLU A 349 7.92 2.21 10.70
CA GLU A 349 7.01 1.16 11.13
C GLU A 349 6.73 0.23 9.97
N LEU A 350 6.96 -1.07 10.17
CA LEU A 350 6.91 -2.08 9.12
C LEU A 350 5.86 -3.12 9.45
N VAL A 351 5.00 -3.41 8.48
CA VAL A 351 4.09 -4.56 8.51
C VAL A 351 4.47 -5.51 7.38
N VAL A 352 4.63 -6.79 7.70
CA VAL A 352 4.96 -7.86 6.74
C VAL A 352 4.24 -9.15 7.14
N TYR A 353 4.02 -10.04 6.19
CA TYR A 353 3.44 -11.34 6.45
C TYR A 353 4.52 -12.41 6.56
N ASP A 354 4.26 -13.38 7.42
CA ASP A 354 5.00 -14.64 7.43
C ASP A 354 4.46 -15.62 6.38
N GLU A 355 5.16 -16.73 6.14
CA GLU A 355 4.80 -17.71 5.10
C GLU A 355 3.41 -18.35 5.30
N VAL A 356 2.87 -18.33 6.53
CA VAL A 356 1.52 -18.84 6.83
C VAL A 356 0.45 -17.75 6.78
N GLY A 357 0.83 -16.48 6.64
CA GLY A 357 -0.05 -15.32 6.55
C GLY A 357 -0.26 -14.57 7.86
N THR A 358 0.56 -14.80 8.90
CA THR A 358 0.51 -14.01 10.13
C THR A 358 1.06 -12.61 9.86
N MET A 359 0.30 -11.59 10.24
CA MET A 359 0.78 -10.21 10.26
C MET A 359 1.82 -9.99 11.37
N VAL A 360 2.99 -9.49 10.98
CA VAL A 360 4.07 -9.09 11.87
C VAL A 360 4.27 -7.58 11.70
N HIS A 361 4.01 -6.82 12.76
CA HIS A 361 4.34 -5.41 12.87
C HIS A 361 5.63 -5.26 13.69
N THR A 362 6.60 -4.51 13.18
CA THR A 362 7.77 -4.09 13.94
C THR A 362 8.16 -2.65 13.62
N ARG A 363 9.16 -2.16 14.33
CA ARG A 363 9.72 -0.82 14.16
C ARG A 363 11.22 -0.92 13.97
N PHE A 364 11.76 -0.07 13.10
CA PHE A 364 13.19 0.15 12.97
C PHE A 364 13.50 1.59 13.33
N SER A 365 14.61 1.81 14.03
CA SER A 365 15.21 3.13 14.16
C SER A 365 16.71 3.08 13.84
N ASP A 366 17.23 4.15 13.25
CA ASP A 366 18.65 4.22 12.92
C ASP A 366 19.57 4.22 14.15
N LYS A 367 19.07 4.70 15.30
CA LYS A 367 19.82 4.73 16.57
C LYS A 367 19.55 3.55 17.49
N GLY A 368 18.36 2.95 17.42
CA GLY A 368 17.94 1.85 18.30
C GLY A 368 17.88 0.48 17.61
N GLY A 369 18.06 0.42 16.29
CA GLY A 369 17.93 -0.80 15.51
C GLY A 369 16.48 -1.31 15.45
N TRP A 370 16.34 -2.62 15.36
CA TRP A 370 15.04 -3.30 15.27
C TRP A 370 14.39 -3.47 16.66
N ALA A 371 13.14 -3.03 16.77
CA ALA A 371 12.30 -3.35 17.91
C ALA A 371 11.85 -4.82 17.89
N ARG A 372 11.39 -5.32 19.04
CA ARG A 372 10.77 -6.65 19.12
C ARG A 372 9.48 -6.66 18.30
N PRO A 373 9.23 -7.66 17.43
CA PRO A 373 8.03 -7.66 16.61
C PRO A 373 6.81 -7.96 17.45
N PHE A 374 5.75 -7.27 17.11
CA PHE A 374 4.39 -7.57 17.49
C PHE A 374 3.78 -8.50 16.43
N ALA A 375 3.39 -9.72 16.80
CA ALA A 375 2.73 -10.64 15.89
C ALA A 375 1.25 -10.80 16.24
N LEU A 376 0.43 -10.89 15.20
CA LEU A 376 -1.02 -10.87 15.30
C LEU A 376 -1.63 -12.18 15.81
N ASP A 377 -0.83 -13.24 16.03
CA ASP A 377 -1.28 -14.40 16.83
C ASP A 377 -1.73 -14.00 18.24
N THR A 378 -1.37 -12.79 18.69
CA THR A 378 -1.77 -12.19 19.97
C THR A 378 -2.93 -11.18 19.88
N VAL A 379 -3.43 -10.83 18.69
CA VAL A 379 -4.59 -9.92 18.54
C VAL A 379 -5.88 -10.73 18.37
N PRO A 380 -7.00 -10.31 19.00
CA PRO A 380 -8.30 -10.95 18.80
C PRO A 380 -8.69 -10.97 17.33
N GLY A 381 -8.92 -12.18 16.77
CA GLY A 381 -9.43 -12.36 15.42
C GLY A 381 -8.78 -13.50 14.63
N GLY A 382 -7.51 -13.83 14.90
CA GLY A 382 -6.84 -15.02 14.34
C GLY A 382 -6.71 -15.07 12.81
N VAL A 383 -7.01 -13.97 12.11
CA VAL A 383 -7.06 -13.89 10.65
C VAL A 383 -5.66 -14.11 10.06
N LYS A 384 -5.57 -14.97 9.04
CA LYS A 384 -4.39 -15.09 8.18
C LYS A 384 -4.59 -14.29 6.91
N PHE A 385 -3.51 -13.68 6.43
CA PHE A 385 -3.50 -12.78 5.29
C PHE A 385 -2.77 -13.37 4.10
N GLN A 386 -3.06 -12.83 2.92
CA GLN A 386 -2.40 -13.14 1.67
C GLN A 386 -2.17 -11.86 0.85
N GLY A 387 -1.32 -11.93 -0.17
CA GLY A 387 -0.88 -10.77 -0.92
C GLY A 387 0.13 -9.93 -0.12
N GLU A 388 0.00 -8.61 -0.20
CA GLU A 388 0.87 -7.65 0.50
C GLU A 388 0.04 -6.84 1.51
N PRO A 389 0.61 -6.48 2.68
CA PRO A 389 -0.04 -5.58 3.61
C PRO A 389 -0.13 -4.17 3.04
N VAL A 390 -1.12 -3.42 3.48
CA VAL A 390 -1.27 -2.00 3.15
C VAL A 390 -1.35 -1.23 4.45
N VAL A 391 -0.52 -0.19 4.59
CA VAL A 391 -0.50 0.67 5.77
C VAL A 391 -0.60 2.13 5.39
N LEU A 392 -1.27 2.89 6.24
CA LEU A 392 -1.49 4.32 6.06
C LEU A 392 -1.26 5.06 7.37
N ASP A 393 -0.43 6.10 7.34
CA ASP A 393 -0.28 7.02 8.46
C ASP A 393 -1.41 8.04 8.46
N THR A 394 -2.27 7.96 9.46
CA THR A 394 -3.37 8.90 9.69
C THR A 394 -3.04 9.83 10.86
N ALA A 395 -3.79 10.93 11.00
CA ALA A 395 -3.48 11.96 11.98
C ALA A 395 -3.40 11.41 13.42
N GLY A 396 -2.49 11.96 14.23
CA GLY A 396 -2.34 11.61 15.65
C GLY A 396 -1.45 10.40 15.94
N GLY A 397 -0.54 10.03 15.02
CA GLY A 397 0.39 8.91 15.22
C GLY A 397 -0.27 7.54 15.09
N ARG A 398 -1.39 7.46 14.37
CA ARG A 398 -2.15 6.24 14.11
C ARG A 398 -1.67 5.59 12.81
N LEU A 399 -1.42 4.28 12.86
CA LEU A 399 -1.13 3.47 11.68
C LEU A 399 -2.35 2.62 11.35
N ASP A 400 -3.02 2.92 10.24
CA ASP A 400 -4.13 2.13 9.71
C ASP A 400 -3.59 0.99 8.85
N PHE A 401 -4.04 -0.23 9.13
CA PHE A 401 -3.68 -1.45 8.43
C PHE A 401 -4.88 -1.98 7.64
N PHE A 402 -4.60 -2.44 6.42
CA PHE A 402 -5.52 -3.18 5.57
C PHE A 402 -4.85 -4.45 5.05
N GLY A 403 -5.58 -5.56 5.07
CA GLY A 403 -5.09 -6.84 4.56
C GLY A 403 -6.22 -7.70 4.02
N VAL A 404 -5.90 -8.55 3.04
CA VAL A 404 -6.88 -9.49 2.45
C VAL A 404 -6.82 -10.81 3.20
N GLY A 405 -7.95 -11.24 3.75
CA GLY A 405 -8.11 -12.53 4.43
C GLY A 405 -7.81 -13.68 3.48
N LYS A 406 -7.02 -14.64 3.96
CA LYS A 406 -6.61 -15.83 3.19
C LYS A 406 -7.77 -16.78 2.94
N ASP A 407 -8.69 -16.89 3.91
CA ASP A 407 -9.77 -17.89 3.89
C ASP A 407 -11.03 -17.40 3.17
N ASP A 408 -11.33 -16.10 3.24
CA ASP A 408 -12.59 -15.51 2.73
C ASP A 408 -12.37 -14.49 1.59
N GLY A 409 -11.15 -14.00 1.39
CA GLY A 409 -10.86 -12.92 0.45
C GLY A 409 -11.45 -11.57 0.86
N ALA A 410 -11.91 -11.42 2.11
CA ALA A 410 -12.43 -10.16 2.62
C ALA A 410 -11.30 -9.22 2.99
N VAL A 411 -11.54 -7.91 2.88
CA VAL A 411 -10.59 -6.92 3.43
C VAL A 411 -10.84 -6.77 4.91
N TYR A 412 -9.79 -6.88 5.71
CA TYR A 412 -9.82 -6.54 7.13
C TYR A 412 -9.10 -5.23 7.36
N HIS A 413 -9.63 -4.46 8.31
CA HIS A 413 -9.07 -3.19 8.74
C HIS A 413 -8.84 -3.19 10.25
N GLY A 414 -7.76 -2.56 10.68
CA GLY A 414 -7.53 -2.19 12.07
C GLY A 414 -6.55 -1.05 12.12
N PHE A 415 -6.34 -0.47 13.30
CA PHE A 415 -5.37 0.58 13.48
C PHE A 415 -4.52 0.36 14.71
N TRP A 416 -3.31 0.87 14.69
CA TRP A 416 -2.35 0.79 15.79
C TRP A 416 -2.03 2.19 16.30
N THR A 417 -1.88 2.32 17.62
CA THR A 417 -1.26 3.49 18.26
C THR A 417 -0.26 3.03 19.32
N GLU A 418 0.72 3.87 19.62
CA GLU A 418 1.76 3.55 20.60
C GLU A 418 1.19 3.29 22.01
N GLY A 419 0.15 4.03 22.41
CA GLY A 419 -0.46 3.91 23.74
C GLY A 419 -1.38 2.71 23.92
N THR A 420 -2.00 2.20 22.85
CA THR A 420 -3.05 1.17 22.95
C THR A 420 -2.73 -0.12 22.21
N GLY A 421 -1.71 -0.13 21.35
CA GLY A 421 -1.50 -1.22 20.41
C GLY A 421 -2.57 -1.26 19.31
N TYR A 422 -2.76 -2.45 18.71
CA TYR A 422 -3.75 -2.65 17.66
C TYR A 422 -5.18 -2.67 18.21
N SER A 423 -6.10 -2.04 17.47
CA SER A 423 -7.52 -2.26 17.58
C SER A 423 -7.88 -3.71 17.20
N VAL A 424 -9.10 -4.12 17.56
CA VAL A 424 -9.68 -5.35 17.00
C VAL A 424 -9.78 -5.19 15.48
N LEU A 425 -9.38 -6.23 14.74
CA LEU A 425 -9.54 -6.24 13.29
C LEU A 425 -11.02 -6.41 12.93
N THR A 426 -11.51 -5.53 12.07
CA THR A 426 -12.89 -5.56 11.59
C THR A 426 -12.88 -5.98 10.12
N GLY A 427 -13.66 -7.02 9.79
CA GLY A 427 -13.90 -7.41 8.41
C GLY A 427 -14.78 -6.37 7.73
N LEU A 428 -14.28 -5.77 6.64
CA LEU A 428 -15.01 -4.84 5.80
C LEU A 428 -15.80 -5.56 4.69
N GLY A 429 -15.84 -6.90 4.74
CA GLY A 429 -16.47 -7.74 3.73
C GLY A 429 -15.78 -7.63 2.36
N GLY A 430 -16.55 -7.91 1.32
CA GLY A 430 -16.04 -8.04 -0.04
C GLY A 430 -15.37 -9.39 -0.28
N LYS A 431 -15.21 -9.75 -1.56
CA LYS A 431 -14.31 -10.82 -2.00
C LYS A 431 -13.38 -10.20 -3.05
N VAL A 432 -12.19 -9.81 -2.63
CA VAL A 432 -11.21 -9.11 -3.47
C VAL A 432 -10.10 -10.06 -3.92
N GLU A 433 -9.60 -9.82 -5.12
CA GLU A 433 -8.59 -10.61 -5.83
C GLU A 433 -7.35 -9.77 -6.13
N SER A 434 -7.20 -8.62 -5.46
CA SER A 434 -5.99 -7.82 -5.50
C SER A 434 -5.69 -7.19 -4.14
N VAL A 435 -4.43 -6.82 -3.95
CA VAL A 435 -4.06 -5.90 -2.88
C VAL A 435 -4.88 -4.61 -3.05
N PRO A 436 -5.51 -4.09 -1.97
CA PRO A 436 -6.26 -2.84 -2.06
C PRO A 436 -5.32 -1.65 -2.24
N SER A 437 -5.75 -0.64 -2.97
CA SER A 437 -5.11 0.67 -2.97
C SER A 437 -5.93 1.62 -2.10
N VAL A 438 -5.27 2.36 -1.22
CA VAL A 438 -5.93 3.19 -0.19
C VAL A 438 -5.35 4.60 -0.20
N VAL A 439 -6.20 5.62 -0.09
CA VAL A 439 -5.81 7.03 0.08
C VAL A 439 -6.59 7.65 1.23
N ALA A 440 -5.98 8.54 2.00
CA ALA A 440 -6.69 9.42 2.93
C ALA A 440 -6.64 10.86 2.46
N THR A 441 -7.70 11.61 2.77
CA THR A 441 -7.70 13.07 2.66
C THR A 441 -6.67 13.70 3.59
N LYS A 442 -6.28 14.94 3.32
CA LYS A 442 -5.22 15.65 4.06
C LYS A 442 -5.46 15.69 5.58
N ASP A 443 -6.72 15.75 6.00
CA ASP A 443 -7.19 15.81 7.39
C ASP A 443 -7.41 14.43 8.04
N GLY A 444 -7.24 13.34 7.26
CA GLY A 444 -7.47 11.97 7.71
C GLY A 444 -8.93 11.63 8.02
N GLN A 445 -9.89 12.51 7.68
CA GLN A 445 -11.31 12.29 7.99
C GLN A 445 -12.01 11.39 6.98
N ARG A 446 -11.43 11.27 5.78
CA ARG A 446 -11.91 10.36 4.74
C ARG A 446 -10.80 9.44 4.28
N ILE A 447 -11.14 8.16 4.10
CA ILE A 447 -10.27 7.15 3.51
C ILE A 447 -11.03 6.49 2.36
N ASP A 448 -10.50 6.56 1.14
CA ASP A 448 -11.02 5.85 -0.02
C ASP A 448 -10.14 4.64 -0.33
N MET A 449 -10.78 3.52 -0.59
CA MET A 449 -10.13 2.25 -0.90
C MET A 449 -10.74 1.65 -2.16
N VAL A 450 -9.87 1.15 -3.04
CA VAL A 450 -10.28 0.45 -4.26
C VAL A 450 -9.51 -0.87 -4.37
N ALA A 451 -10.20 -1.94 -4.78
CA ALA A 451 -9.61 -3.26 -5.02
C ALA A 451 -10.29 -3.94 -6.20
N LEU A 452 -9.63 -4.91 -6.83
CA LEU A 452 -10.28 -5.77 -7.83
C LEU A 452 -11.15 -6.80 -7.12
N GLY A 453 -12.43 -6.89 -7.46
CA GLY A 453 -13.35 -7.88 -6.94
C GLY A 453 -13.34 -9.19 -7.74
N ALA A 454 -13.90 -10.26 -7.15
CA ALA A 454 -14.04 -11.56 -7.81
C ALA A 454 -14.95 -11.58 -9.08
N GLY A 455 -15.63 -10.46 -9.33
CA GLY A 455 -16.35 -10.19 -10.58
C GLY A 455 -15.47 -9.63 -11.70
N ASP A 456 -14.15 -9.56 -11.50
CA ASP A 456 -13.14 -8.93 -12.37
C ASP A 456 -13.34 -7.41 -12.53
N THR A 457 -14.15 -6.77 -11.69
CA THR A 457 -14.40 -5.31 -11.68
C THR A 457 -13.79 -4.63 -10.47
N LEU A 458 -13.45 -3.34 -10.60
CA LEU A 458 -13.01 -2.56 -9.45
C LEU A 458 -14.17 -2.30 -8.48
N LEU A 459 -13.91 -2.56 -7.20
CA LEU A 459 -14.79 -2.28 -6.08
C LEU A 459 -14.22 -1.11 -5.26
N HIS A 460 -15.08 -0.22 -4.79
CA HIS A 460 -14.75 0.91 -3.93
C HIS A 460 -15.40 0.79 -2.55
N ARG A 461 -14.70 1.28 -1.53
CA ARG A 461 -15.13 1.36 -0.13
C ARG A 461 -14.61 2.66 0.45
N VAL A 462 -15.41 3.35 1.25
CA VAL A 462 -15.03 4.63 1.84
C VAL A 462 -15.28 4.65 3.35
N TYR A 463 -14.36 5.25 4.10
CA TYR A 463 -14.56 5.69 5.47
C TYR A 463 -14.84 7.19 5.46
N GLN A 464 -15.96 7.62 6.03
CA GLN A 464 -16.32 9.03 6.20
C GLN A 464 -17.31 9.18 7.35
N GLY A 465 -17.23 10.30 8.09
CA GLY A 465 -18.19 10.58 9.18
C GLY A 465 -18.13 9.56 10.33
N GLY A 466 -16.94 9.00 10.59
CA GLY A 466 -16.72 8.06 11.70
C GLY A 466 -17.05 6.60 11.40
N ARG A 467 -17.40 6.24 10.16
CA ARG A 467 -17.73 4.86 9.77
C ARG A 467 -17.31 4.53 8.35
N TRP A 468 -17.13 3.24 8.09
CA TRP A 468 -17.08 2.71 6.73
C TRP A 468 -18.49 2.74 6.09
N SER A 469 -18.56 2.88 4.76
CA SER A 469 -19.78 2.63 3.99
C SER A 469 -20.30 1.21 4.27
N ASP A 470 -21.58 0.92 4.01
CA ASP A 470 -22.15 -0.39 4.40
C ASP A 470 -21.75 -1.50 3.42
N GLU A 471 -21.71 -1.20 2.11
CA GLU A 471 -21.36 -2.15 1.03
C GLU A 471 -20.16 -1.69 0.17
N TRP A 472 -19.56 -2.64 -0.55
CA TRP A 472 -18.58 -2.35 -1.59
C TRP A 472 -19.32 -1.93 -2.85
N GLU A 473 -18.87 -0.85 -3.47
CA GLU A 473 -19.47 -0.32 -4.69
C GLU A 473 -18.72 -0.78 -5.93
N ASP A 474 -19.40 -1.43 -6.87
CA ASP A 474 -18.83 -1.74 -8.19
C ASP A 474 -18.73 -0.47 -9.05
N LEU A 475 -17.52 -0.18 -9.54
CA LEU A 475 -17.21 0.98 -10.37
C LEU A 475 -17.45 0.74 -11.88
N GLY A 476 -17.80 -0.48 -12.27
CA GLY A 476 -18.17 -0.87 -13.64
C GLY A 476 -17.02 -0.95 -14.63
N VAL A 477 -15.77 -0.98 -14.14
CA VAL A 477 -14.57 -1.14 -14.98
C VAL A 477 -13.91 -2.49 -14.71
N PHE A 478 -13.60 -3.21 -15.78
CA PHE A 478 -12.85 -4.46 -15.69
C PHE A 478 -11.36 -4.20 -15.43
N GLY A 479 -10.76 -5.04 -14.59
CA GLY A 479 -9.35 -4.98 -14.25
C GLY A 479 -8.68 -6.35 -14.29
N ASP A 480 -7.37 -6.33 -14.43
CA ASP A 480 -6.48 -7.48 -14.46
C ASP A 480 -5.23 -7.30 -13.58
N SER A 481 -5.30 -6.33 -12.66
CA SER A 481 -4.26 -5.99 -11.71
C SER A 481 -4.84 -5.42 -10.42
N ALA A 482 -4.00 -5.27 -9.39
CA ALA A 482 -4.30 -4.33 -8.32
C ALA A 482 -4.46 -2.91 -8.89
N PRO A 483 -5.42 -2.10 -8.39
CA PRO A 483 -5.54 -0.71 -8.77
C PRO A 483 -4.43 0.13 -8.12
N LEU A 484 -4.20 1.33 -8.63
CA LEU A 484 -3.37 2.35 -8.01
C LEU A 484 -4.18 3.64 -7.86
N LEU A 485 -4.31 4.11 -6.62
CA LEU A 485 -4.88 5.41 -6.28
C LEU A 485 -3.75 6.41 -5.99
N VAL A 486 -3.86 7.62 -6.55
CA VAL A 486 -2.89 8.70 -6.33
C VAL A 486 -3.63 9.98 -5.95
N ARG A 487 -3.44 10.43 -4.71
CA ARG A 487 -3.92 11.73 -4.22
C ARG A 487 -3.04 12.85 -4.78
N LEU A 488 -3.62 13.75 -5.58
CA LEU A 488 -2.87 14.73 -6.39
C LEU A 488 -2.56 16.04 -5.66
N GLY A 489 -3.11 16.26 -4.46
CA GLY A 489 -2.88 17.50 -3.69
C GLY A 489 -3.41 18.77 -4.37
N THR A 490 -4.37 18.63 -5.29
CA THR A 490 -5.03 19.76 -5.97
C THR A 490 -6.00 20.51 -5.05
N THR A 491 -6.49 21.66 -5.50
CA THR A 491 -7.62 22.37 -4.88
C THR A 491 -8.70 22.61 -5.93
N PRO A 492 -9.89 21.98 -5.82
CA PRO A 492 -10.25 20.96 -4.82
C PRO A 492 -9.39 19.70 -4.93
N GLU A 493 -9.26 18.96 -3.83
CA GLU A 493 -8.45 17.74 -3.78
C GLU A 493 -9.00 16.70 -4.77
N SER A 494 -8.10 15.97 -5.45
CA SER A 494 -8.48 14.95 -6.43
C SER A 494 -7.63 13.70 -6.28
N VAL A 495 -8.21 12.57 -6.70
CA VAL A 495 -7.60 11.24 -6.70
C VAL A 495 -7.60 10.71 -8.14
N ALA A 496 -6.42 10.45 -8.68
CA ALA A 496 -6.28 9.69 -9.92
C ALA A 496 -6.36 8.19 -9.62
N VAL A 497 -7.08 7.46 -10.45
CA VAL A 497 -7.31 6.02 -10.30
C VAL A 497 -6.81 5.32 -11.54
N PHE A 498 -6.03 4.26 -11.36
CA PHE A 498 -5.44 3.48 -12.44
C PHE A 498 -5.67 1.99 -12.23
N VAL A 499 -5.92 1.26 -13.31
CA VAL A 499 -6.01 -0.21 -13.31
C VAL A 499 -5.60 -0.74 -14.67
N VAL A 500 -4.83 -1.83 -14.71
CA VAL A 500 -4.51 -2.50 -15.98
C VAL A 500 -5.67 -3.42 -16.32
N ASP A 501 -6.13 -3.42 -17.57
CA ASP A 501 -7.23 -4.29 -18.02
C ASP A 501 -6.73 -5.59 -18.67
N VAL A 502 -7.69 -6.42 -19.09
CA VAL A 502 -7.44 -7.70 -19.75
C VAL A 502 -6.74 -7.59 -21.10
N MET A 503 -6.54 -6.39 -21.64
CA MET A 503 -5.78 -6.15 -22.88
C MET A 503 -4.34 -5.73 -22.61
N SER A 504 -3.91 -5.70 -21.34
CA SER A 504 -2.60 -5.18 -20.92
C SER A 504 -2.45 -3.67 -21.08
N GLU A 505 -3.56 -2.94 -21.17
CA GLU A 505 -3.60 -1.49 -21.26
C GLU A 505 -3.93 -0.86 -19.90
N LEU A 506 -3.40 0.33 -19.64
CA LEU A 506 -3.72 1.06 -18.42
C LEU A 506 -5.01 1.88 -18.61
N ASN A 507 -6.06 1.58 -17.86
CA ASN A 507 -7.24 2.42 -17.73
C ASN A 507 -7.09 3.42 -16.59
N GLN A 508 -7.70 4.58 -16.76
CA GLN A 508 -7.65 5.66 -15.78
C GLN A 508 -8.96 6.42 -15.64
N THR A 509 -9.12 7.06 -14.49
CA THR A 509 -10.11 8.12 -14.27
C THR A 509 -9.61 9.09 -13.19
N LEU A 510 -10.30 10.21 -13.06
CA LEU A 510 -10.05 11.20 -12.01
C LEU A 510 -11.34 11.39 -11.20
N TRP A 511 -11.20 11.34 -9.88
CA TRP A 511 -12.26 11.70 -8.95
C TRP A 511 -11.88 12.96 -8.16
N THR A 512 -12.82 13.88 -8.00
CA THR A 512 -12.64 15.07 -7.16
C THR A 512 -13.24 14.79 -5.79
N VAL A 513 -12.45 15.00 -4.74
CA VAL A 513 -12.85 14.78 -3.36
C VAL A 513 -14.04 15.66 -3.02
N SER A 514 -15.10 15.02 -2.54
CA SER A 514 -16.34 15.64 -2.11
C SER A 514 -16.94 14.84 -0.94
N ASP A 515 -18.09 15.30 -0.44
CA ASP A 515 -18.88 14.55 0.53
C ASP A 515 -19.63 13.35 -0.09
N GLU A 516 -19.52 13.13 -1.39
CA GLU A 516 -20.13 11.98 -2.06
C GLU A 516 -19.39 10.69 -1.70
N VAL A 517 -20.11 9.74 -1.13
CA VAL A 517 -19.58 8.41 -0.79
C VAL A 517 -19.54 7.47 -1.99
N SER A 518 -20.29 7.77 -3.06
CA SER A 518 -20.38 6.94 -4.26
C SER A 518 -19.50 7.49 -5.38
N TRP A 519 -18.81 6.59 -6.06
CA TRP A 519 -17.98 6.84 -7.24
C TRP A 519 -18.64 6.27 -8.51
N LYS A 520 -19.94 5.93 -8.47
CA LYS A 520 -20.67 5.45 -9.65
C LYS A 520 -20.67 6.47 -10.78
N GLY A 521 -20.50 5.95 -12.00
CA GLY A 521 -20.60 6.76 -13.21
C GLY A 521 -19.30 7.46 -13.62
N LEU A 522 -18.19 7.24 -12.89
CA LEU A 522 -16.85 7.65 -13.31
C LEU A 522 -16.59 7.24 -14.76
N LYS A 523 -15.96 8.14 -15.50
CA LYS A 523 -15.63 7.93 -16.91
C LYS A 523 -14.21 7.43 -17.02
N TRP A 524 -14.05 6.24 -17.57
CA TRP A 524 -12.76 5.59 -17.75
C TRP A 524 -12.20 5.85 -19.15
N LYS A 525 -10.88 5.96 -19.24
CA LYS A 525 -10.16 6.12 -20.51
C LYS A 525 -8.89 5.27 -20.51
N GLY A 526 -8.65 4.52 -21.57
CA GLY A 526 -7.39 3.80 -21.77
C GLY A 526 -6.25 4.76 -22.12
N MET A 527 -5.06 4.49 -21.57
CA MET A 527 -3.79 5.16 -21.87
C MET A 527 -2.89 4.33 -22.81
N GLY A 528 -3.39 3.18 -23.26
CA GLY A 528 -2.60 2.16 -23.94
C GLY A 528 -1.53 1.57 -23.02
N GLY A 529 -0.51 1.01 -23.63
CA GLY A 529 0.56 0.26 -22.97
C GLY A 529 0.55 -1.20 -23.40
N ASP A 530 1.61 -1.91 -23.04
CA ASP A 530 1.71 -3.36 -23.18
C ASP A 530 2.34 -3.92 -21.90
N LEU A 531 1.61 -3.73 -20.79
CA LEU A 531 2.09 -4.02 -19.45
C LEU A 531 2.13 -5.53 -19.21
N THR A 532 3.15 -6.00 -18.51
CA THR A 532 3.26 -7.43 -18.18
C THR A 532 2.57 -7.78 -16.87
N PHE A 533 1.85 -8.90 -16.90
CA PHE A 533 1.30 -9.57 -15.71
C PHE A 533 2.18 -10.72 -15.22
N SER A 534 3.35 -10.94 -15.82
CA SER A 534 4.35 -11.76 -15.14
C SER A 534 4.63 -11.04 -13.82
N PHE A 535 4.20 -11.61 -12.71
CA PHE A 535 4.57 -11.10 -11.39
C PHE A 535 5.96 -11.63 -11.04
N PHE A 536 6.56 -11.10 -9.98
CA PHE A 536 7.77 -11.66 -9.40
C PHE A 536 7.51 -13.15 -9.10
N ARG A 537 8.14 -14.06 -9.86
CA ARG A 537 8.03 -15.50 -9.61
C ARG A 537 8.89 -15.83 -8.39
N THR A 538 8.26 -15.99 -7.24
CA THR A 538 8.75 -16.99 -6.29
C THR A 538 8.52 -18.33 -6.97
N SER A 539 9.61 -19.02 -7.30
CA SER A 539 9.59 -20.40 -7.79
C SER A 539 8.66 -21.28 -6.98
#